data_AF-A0A367XWW5-F1
#
_entry.id   AF-A0A367XWW5-F1
#
_cell.length_a   1.000
_cell.length_b   1.000
_cell.length_c   1.000
_cell.angle_alpha   90.00
_cell.angle_beta   90.00
_cell.angle_gamma   90.00
#
_symmetry.space_group_name_H-M   'P 1'
#
loop_
_entity.id
_entity.type
_entity.pdbx_description
1 polymer ?
#
loop_
_entity_poly.entity_id
_entity_poly.type
_entity_poly.pdbx_seq_one_letter_code
_entity_poly.pdbx_strand_id
1 'polypeptide(L)'
;MIQNRVWRLLPQARRYLTPQLSPLLFIPNDQKHIFEEEKLTPQQNRDAIPPRPSFDHLTNKKHHHVIDPADMSDLVLKLNSNDLIVTMLSKQKILFGDESYVIDGTGRPTRFEYGRILCSWAEAFNKTIQELRDLPHQEFIRYSAPEELVKLYMACDSDFEKFFEETQAVNNSKKKREGLILTHGSADLITMDKASLLVLSQLSTSEEIAKFTDFMNKNIQHFSIRGLIDNLTMLTDISYRLRGDISYAFVTSINDRFPTILKSLPLETIDKLAYLLASKNWEFSRTLLQLILKKNVCPSADSVNQFLLNFVNSDPETKLKELSFLKLVLYCRGVSELPLQILLSTIRNVHEFNKLVNLIKMANDGKTVLEKYQNILFMTLKRVSTNFPLHLAGFVRFLTEEEVPVDIQAVKKLQSEQSKK
;
A
#
# COMPACT_ATOMS: atom_id res chain seq x y z
N MET A 1 15.99 43.25 80.19
CA MET A 1 16.51 44.47 79.55
C MET A 1 17.18 44.09 78.24
N ILE A 2 16.67 44.66 77.13
CA ILE A 2 17.44 45.29 76.04
C ILE A 2 18.58 44.46 75.37
N GLN A 3 18.26 44.00 74.15
CA GLN A 3 18.97 44.21 72.87
C GLN A 3 20.34 43.56 72.53
N ASN A 4 20.31 43.04 71.30
CA ASN A 4 21.22 43.29 70.17
C ASN A 4 22.34 42.30 69.81
N ARG A 5 22.19 41.80 68.57
CA ARG A 5 23.21 41.56 67.51
C ARG A 5 24.22 40.43 67.83
N VAL A 6 24.61 39.53 66.94
CA VAL A 6 25.01 39.65 65.54
C VAL A 6 24.85 38.27 64.86
N TRP A 7 24.32 38.29 63.65
CA TRP A 7 24.50 37.39 62.49
C TRP A 7 25.27 36.06 62.64
N ARG A 8 24.53 34.98 62.37
CA ARG A 8 25.04 33.68 61.93
C ARG A 8 25.49 33.79 60.47
N LEU A 9 26.71 33.37 60.16
CA LEU A 9 27.12 32.96 58.81
C LEU A 9 27.41 31.46 58.86
N LEU A 10 26.46 30.67 58.38
CA LEU A 10 26.71 29.31 57.90
C LEU A 10 26.62 29.35 56.36
N PRO A 11 27.52 28.64 55.65
CA PRO A 11 27.43 28.52 54.21
C PRO A 11 26.28 27.58 53.85
N GLN A 12 25.18 28.11 53.32
CA GLN A 12 24.11 27.31 52.77
C GLN A 12 24.31 27.09 51.27
N ALA A 13 24.12 25.83 50.89
CA ALA A 13 24.19 25.29 49.55
C ALA A 13 23.47 26.17 48.52
N ARG A 14 24.12 26.33 47.35
CA ARG A 14 23.53 26.92 46.16
C ARG A 14 22.27 26.15 45.77
N ARG A 15 21.11 26.69 46.13
CA ARG A 15 19.85 26.41 45.44
C ARG A 15 19.93 27.14 44.10
N TYR A 16 20.05 26.40 43.00
CA TYR A 16 19.71 26.93 41.69
C TYR A 16 18.19 27.18 41.69
N LEU A 17 17.82 28.45 41.86
CA LEU A 17 16.47 28.90 41.55
C LEU A 17 16.30 28.77 40.03
N THR A 18 15.20 28.12 39.65
CA THR A 18 14.62 28.11 38.32
C THR A 18 14.70 29.49 37.67
N PRO A 19 15.05 29.60 36.37
CA PRO A 19 14.88 30.86 35.67
C PRO A 19 13.38 31.14 35.63
N GLN A 20 12.94 32.11 36.43
CA GLN A 20 11.64 32.72 36.26
C GLN A 20 11.64 33.29 34.83
N LEU A 21 10.84 32.66 33.97
CA LEU A 21 10.43 33.23 32.69
C LEU A 21 9.99 34.66 32.95
N SER A 22 10.76 35.63 32.45
CA SER A 22 10.32 37.01 32.42
C SER A 22 9.00 37.03 31.66
N PRO A 23 7.91 37.57 32.22
CA PRO A 23 6.68 37.72 31.46
C PRO A 23 6.99 38.61 30.26
N LEU A 24 6.63 38.15 29.06
CA LEU A 24 6.62 38.98 27.85
C LEU A 24 5.74 40.20 28.13
N LEU A 25 6.38 41.32 28.46
CA LEU A 25 5.75 42.61 28.68
C LEU A 25 5.67 43.31 27.33
N PHE A 26 4.47 43.41 26.78
CA PHE A 26 4.15 44.22 25.59
C PHE A 26 4.03 45.70 25.93
N ILE A 27 4.97 46.22 26.72
CA ILE A 27 5.11 47.67 26.87
C ILE A 27 5.97 48.12 25.68
N PRO A 28 5.52 49.07 24.84
CA PRO A 28 6.35 49.66 23.80
C PRO A 28 7.67 50.14 24.40
N ASN A 29 8.79 49.87 23.72
CA ASN A 29 10.13 50.21 24.21
C ASN A 29 10.34 51.71 24.49
N ASP A 30 9.41 52.56 24.07
CA ASP A 30 9.46 54.01 24.16
C ASP A 30 9.43 54.56 25.60
N GLN A 31 9.10 53.73 26.61
CA GLN A 31 9.03 54.16 28.02
C GLN A 31 10.19 53.69 28.91
N LYS A 32 11.17 52.95 28.37
CA LYS A 32 12.42 52.69 29.10
C LYS A 32 13.42 53.78 28.76
N HIS A 33 13.93 54.48 29.77
CA HIS A 33 15.12 55.32 29.61
C HIS A 33 16.29 54.40 29.19
N ILE A 34 16.72 54.52 27.94
CA ILE A 34 17.88 53.83 27.38
C ILE A 34 18.99 54.88 27.27
N PHE A 35 20.19 54.57 27.76
CA PHE A 35 21.36 55.43 27.63
C PHE A 35 21.69 55.63 26.14
N GLU A 36 22.09 56.83 25.72
CA GLU A 36 22.31 57.13 24.29
C GLU A 36 23.34 56.20 23.62
N GLU A 37 24.26 55.65 24.40
CA GLU A 37 25.29 54.68 23.97
C GLU A 37 24.73 53.27 23.67
N GLU A 38 23.51 52.94 24.14
CA GLU A 38 22.83 51.67 23.87
C GLU A 38 21.83 51.76 22.71
N LYS A 39 21.63 52.94 22.11
CA LYS A 39 20.81 53.09 20.90
C LYS A 39 21.58 52.54 19.70
N LEU A 40 21.18 51.34 19.25
CA LEU A 40 21.61 50.82 17.94
C LEU A 40 21.30 51.86 16.87
N THR A 41 22.29 52.17 16.03
CA THR A 41 22.06 53.03 14.86
C THR A 41 20.95 52.44 13.99
N PRO A 42 20.22 53.25 13.19
CA PRO A 42 19.13 52.75 12.34
C PRO A 42 19.54 51.61 11.41
N GLN A 43 20.81 51.56 10.99
CA GLN A 43 21.38 50.46 10.20
C GLN A 43 21.62 49.22 11.05
N GLN A 44 22.28 49.35 12.21
CA GLN A 44 22.50 48.21 13.12
C GLN A 44 21.19 47.60 13.61
N ASN A 45 20.15 48.40 13.80
CA ASN A 45 18.82 47.90 14.18
C ASN A 45 18.14 47.15 13.02
N ARG A 46 18.34 47.57 11.77
CA ARG A 46 17.88 46.82 10.59
C ARG A 46 18.65 45.51 10.42
N ASP A 47 19.95 45.53 10.66
CA ASP A 47 20.82 44.36 10.52
C ASP A 47 20.64 43.34 11.67
N ALA A 48 20.18 43.80 12.84
CA ALA A 48 19.83 42.95 13.97
C ALA A 48 18.48 42.22 13.78
N ILE A 49 17.64 42.65 12.85
CA ILE A 49 16.43 41.93 12.47
C ILE A 49 16.87 40.82 11.51
N PRO A 50 16.83 39.53 11.90
CA PRO A 50 17.18 38.46 11.01
C PRO A 50 16.30 38.53 9.75
N PRO A 51 16.89 38.42 8.55
CA PRO A 51 16.12 38.47 7.32
C PRO A 51 15.10 37.32 7.31
N ARG A 52 13.93 37.56 6.69
CA ARG A 52 12.91 36.51 6.50
C ARG A 52 13.59 35.30 5.86
N PRO A 53 13.41 34.08 6.41
CA PRO A 53 13.97 32.88 5.78
C PRO A 53 13.44 32.78 4.33
N SER A 54 14.35 32.80 3.36
CA SER A 54 14.01 32.60 1.96
C SER A 54 13.88 31.11 1.68
N PHE A 55 12.75 30.73 1.09
CA PHE A 55 12.47 29.36 0.65
C PHE A 55 12.64 29.20 -0.86
N ASP A 56 13.34 30.12 -1.51
CA ASP A 56 13.47 30.16 -2.98
C ASP A 56 14.35 29.04 -3.53
N HIS A 57 15.21 28.49 -2.67
CA HIS A 57 16.05 27.32 -2.96
C HIS A 57 15.25 25.99 -2.99
N LEU A 58 14.00 25.98 -2.51
CA LEU A 58 13.10 24.83 -2.65
C LEU A 58 12.48 24.85 -4.06
N THR A 59 13.24 24.39 -5.05
CA THR A 59 12.82 24.30 -6.46
C THR A 59 11.58 23.42 -6.69
N ASN A 60 11.27 22.53 -5.74
CA ASN A 60 10.04 21.74 -5.70
C ASN A 60 9.29 21.98 -4.39
N LYS A 61 8.62 23.15 -4.25
CA LYS A 61 7.59 23.33 -3.23
C LYS A 61 6.47 22.31 -3.51
N LYS A 62 6.42 21.20 -2.76
CA LYS A 62 5.40 20.14 -2.91
C LYS A 62 3.95 20.65 -2.83
N HIS A 63 3.74 21.83 -2.25
CA HIS A 63 2.44 22.46 -2.15
C HIS A 63 2.47 23.81 -2.89
N HIS A 64 1.98 23.81 -4.13
CA HIS A 64 1.87 25.00 -4.97
C HIS A 64 0.72 25.96 -4.57
N HIS A 65 -0.01 25.65 -3.48
CA HIS A 65 -1.29 26.29 -3.15
C HIS A 65 -1.37 26.76 -1.70
N VAL A 66 -0.30 27.35 -1.14
CA VAL A 66 -0.44 28.09 0.11
C VAL A 66 -0.57 29.56 -0.25
N ILE A 67 -1.80 29.98 -0.46
CA ILE A 67 -2.18 31.38 -0.69
C ILE A 67 -2.13 32.11 0.66
N ASP A 68 -1.81 33.41 0.65
CA ASP A 68 -1.77 34.24 1.86
C ASP A 68 -3.17 34.31 2.50
N PRO A 69 -3.33 34.01 3.80
CA PRO A 69 -4.60 34.12 4.50
C PRO A 69 -5.27 35.50 4.39
N ALA A 70 -4.49 36.57 4.19
CA ALA A 70 -5.02 37.93 4.02
C ALA A 70 -5.71 38.15 2.67
N ASP A 71 -5.41 37.32 1.66
CA ASP A 71 -5.96 37.41 0.30
C ASP A 71 -7.22 36.54 0.12
N MET A 72 -7.81 36.04 1.23
CA MET A 72 -8.93 35.12 1.21
C MET A 72 -10.11 35.57 2.07
N SER A 73 -11.32 35.17 1.65
CA SER A 73 -12.58 35.36 2.38
C SER A 73 -13.18 34.03 2.85
N ASP A 74 -12.35 33.10 3.29
CA ASP A 74 -12.78 31.79 3.79
C ASP A 74 -13.11 31.87 5.28
N LEU A 75 -14.33 32.30 5.59
CA LEU A 75 -14.85 32.36 6.94
C LEU A 75 -15.83 31.18 7.16
N VAL A 76 -15.36 30.10 7.77
CA VAL A 76 -16.24 28.98 8.19
C VAL A 76 -16.89 29.37 9.52
N LEU A 77 -18.05 30.01 9.45
CA LEU A 77 -18.86 30.33 10.63
C LEU A 77 -20.28 29.80 10.48
N LYS A 78 -20.84 29.34 11.59
CA LYS A 78 -22.25 28.97 11.68
C LYS A 78 -23.05 30.22 12.02
N LEU A 79 -23.45 30.97 11.00
CA LEU A 79 -24.33 32.12 11.16
C LEU A 79 -25.76 31.69 11.46
N ASN A 80 -26.40 32.34 12.44
CA ASN A 80 -27.83 32.18 12.64
C ASN A 80 -28.58 33.07 11.64
N SER A 81 -29.83 32.70 11.29
CA SER A 81 -30.68 33.43 10.37
C SER A 81 -30.90 34.89 10.81
N ASN A 82 -30.96 35.12 12.12
CA ASN A 82 -31.12 36.46 12.69
C ASN A 82 -29.89 37.34 12.45
N ASP A 83 -28.67 36.80 12.57
CA ASP A 83 -27.42 37.55 12.37
C ASP A 83 -27.33 38.02 10.92
N LEU A 84 -27.67 37.15 9.97
CA LEU A 84 -27.75 37.47 8.55
C LEU A 84 -28.78 38.56 8.27
N ILE A 85 -30.01 38.43 8.77
CA ILE A 85 -31.09 39.39 8.51
C ILE A 85 -30.76 40.76 9.11
N VAL A 86 -30.29 40.80 10.36
CA VAL A 86 -29.93 42.06 11.04
C VAL A 86 -28.78 42.73 10.31
N THR A 87 -27.74 41.99 9.91
CA THR A 87 -26.63 42.55 9.15
C THR A 87 -27.08 43.03 7.77
N MET A 88 -27.88 42.25 7.02
CA MET A 88 -28.39 42.65 5.70
C MET A 88 -29.24 43.92 5.73
N LEU A 89 -30.00 44.12 6.81
CA LEU A 89 -30.85 45.30 7.02
C LEU A 89 -30.09 46.49 7.63
N SER A 90 -28.87 46.28 8.13
CA SER A 90 -28.04 47.35 8.68
C SER A 90 -27.54 48.29 7.57
N LYS A 91 -27.34 49.56 7.92
CA LYS A 91 -26.96 50.61 6.95
C LYS A 91 -25.63 50.32 6.23
N GLN A 92 -24.67 49.72 6.93
CA GLN A 92 -23.34 49.42 6.39
C GLN A 92 -23.22 47.97 5.90
N LYS A 93 -24.15 47.08 6.28
CA LYS A 93 -24.17 45.65 5.92
C LYS A 93 -22.91 44.89 6.32
N ILE A 94 -22.21 45.40 7.32
CA ILE A 94 -20.98 44.86 7.86
C ILE A 94 -21.28 43.71 8.82
N LEU A 95 -20.67 42.56 8.57
CA LEU A 95 -20.72 41.40 9.45
C LEU A 95 -19.53 41.44 10.44
N PHE A 96 -19.76 41.05 11.70
CA PHE A 96 -18.75 41.00 12.77
C PHE A 96 -18.03 42.32 13.11
N GLY A 97 -18.50 43.46 12.60
CA GLY A 97 -17.88 44.77 12.84
C GLY A 97 -16.62 45.03 12.00
N ASP A 98 -16.35 44.21 10.99
CA ASP A 98 -15.23 44.39 10.06
C ASP A 98 -15.73 44.92 8.70
N GLU A 99 -15.31 46.14 8.34
CA GLU A 99 -15.73 46.83 7.12
C GLU A 99 -15.42 46.07 5.82
N SER A 100 -14.51 45.08 5.87
CA SER A 100 -14.19 44.22 4.73
C SER A 100 -15.21 43.10 4.48
N TYR A 101 -16.02 42.72 5.48
CA TYR A 101 -17.02 41.65 5.37
C TYR A 101 -18.42 42.24 5.20
N VAL A 102 -18.73 42.64 3.96
CA VAL A 102 -20.04 43.19 3.60
C VAL A 102 -20.94 42.09 3.03
N ILE A 103 -22.12 41.91 3.63
CA ILE A 103 -23.17 41.09 3.04
C ILE A 103 -23.88 41.93 1.98
N ASP A 104 -23.31 41.93 0.78
CA ASP A 104 -23.97 42.46 -0.40
C ASP A 104 -24.65 41.32 -1.19
N GLY A 105 -25.83 41.60 -1.73
CA GLY A 105 -26.51 40.67 -2.63
C GLY A 105 -25.89 40.66 -4.03
N THR A 106 -24.63 41.09 -4.18
CA THR A 106 -24.00 41.12 -5.51
C THR A 106 -23.66 39.68 -5.86
N GLY A 107 -24.18 39.20 -7.00
CA GLY A 107 -24.04 37.83 -7.47
C GLY A 107 -22.61 37.44 -7.90
N ARG A 108 -21.58 37.98 -7.24
CA ARG A 108 -20.20 37.56 -7.43
C ARG A 108 -19.99 36.25 -6.68
N PRO A 109 -19.57 35.18 -7.36
CA PRO A 109 -19.35 33.89 -6.70
C PRO A 109 -18.22 34.03 -5.67
N THR A 110 -18.54 33.78 -4.40
CA THR A 110 -17.54 33.61 -3.34
C THR A 110 -16.65 32.42 -3.70
N ARG A 111 -15.34 32.64 -3.87
CA ARG A 111 -14.38 31.58 -4.19
C ARG A 111 -13.90 30.94 -2.90
N PHE A 112 -14.39 29.73 -2.60
CA PHE A 112 -13.93 28.93 -1.47
C PHE A 112 -12.62 28.21 -1.82
N GLU A 113 -11.49 28.91 -1.76
CA GLU A 113 -10.20 28.37 -2.20
C GLU A 113 -9.68 27.28 -1.26
N TYR A 114 -9.84 27.40 0.07
CA TYR A 114 -9.56 26.28 0.99
C TYR A 114 -10.55 25.14 0.81
N GLY A 115 -11.81 25.42 0.53
CA GLY A 115 -12.78 24.39 0.15
C GLY A 115 -12.30 23.61 -1.08
N ARG A 116 -11.82 24.32 -2.11
CA ARG A 116 -11.25 23.72 -3.32
C ARG A 116 -9.97 22.93 -3.04
N ILE A 117 -9.07 23.45 -2.20
CA ILE A 117 -7.85 22.73 -1.76
C ILE A 117 -8.22 21.47 -0.99
N LEU A 118 -9.16 21.56 -0.04
CA LEU A 118 -9.66 20.43 0.74
C LEU A 118 -10.32 19.37 -0.16
N CYS A 119 -11.15 19.78 -1.12
CA CYS A 119 -11.72 18.87 -2.11
C CYS A 119 -10.63 18.22 -2.96
N SER A 120 -9.62 18.97 -3.40
CA SER A 120 -8.47 18.43 -4.15
C SER A 120 -7.67 17.43 -3.31
N TRP A 121 -7.47 17.71 -2.02
CA TRP A 121 -6.81 16.78 -1.09
C TRP A 121 -7.64 15.55 -0.82
N ALA A 122 -8.96 15.71 -0.64
CA ALA A 122 -9.90 14.61 -0.48
C ALA A 122 -9.94 13.73 -1.74
N GLU A 123 -9.95 14.31 -2.94
CA GLU A 123 -9.84 13.58 -4.20
C GLU A 123 -8.50 12.85 -4.33
N ALA A 124 -7.39 13.49 -3.99
CA ALA A 124 -6.07 12.87 -4.01
C ALA A 124 -5.99 11.70 -3.02
N PHE A 125 -6.55 11.88 -1.83
CA PHE A 125 -6.65 10.84 -0.80
C PHE A 125 -7.57 9.70 -1.22
N ASN A 126 -8.76 9.99 -1.74
CA ASN A 126 -9.72 8.99 -2.21
C ASN A 126 -9.18 8.21 -3.41
N LYS A 127 -8.39 8.83 -4.30
CA LYS A 127 -7.66 8.11 -5.37
C LYS A 127 -6.68 7.07 -4.83
N THR A 128 -6.20 7.23 -3.59
CA THR A 128 -5.35 6.23 -2.91
C THR A 128 -6.14 5.14 -2.18
N ILE A 129 -7.44 5.33 -1.98
CA ILE A 129 -8.35 4.35 -1.38
C ILE A 129 -9.14 3.70 -2.52
N GLN A 130 -8.54 2.71 -3.15
CA GLN A 130 -9.22 1.93 -4.19
C GLN A 130 -9.88 0.72 -3.54
N GLU A 131 -11.18 0.58 -3.74
CA GLU A 131 -11.88 -0.67 -3.45
C GLU A 131 -11.46 -1.70 -4.48
N LEU A 132 -10.87 -2.79 -4.00
CA LEU A 132 -10.48 -3.90 -4.84
C LEU A 132 -11.67 -4.86 -4.99
N ARG A 133 -11.92 -5.32 -6.21
CA ARG A 133 -12.87 -6.39 -6.46
C ARG A 133 -12.19 -7.73 -6.28
N ASP A 134 -12.89 -8.73 -5.76
CA ASP A 134 -12.34 -10.08 -5.72
C ASP A 134 -12.15 -10.66 -7.12
N LEU A 135 -11.16 -11.54 -7.25
CA LEU A 135 -11.00 -12.37 -8.44
C LEU A 135 -12.25 -13.25 -8.61
N PRO A 136 -12.74 -13.43 -9.86
CA PRO A 136 -13.74 -14.44 -10.17
C PRO A 136 -13.25 -15.84 -9.72
N HIS A 137 -14.21 -16.73 -9.45
CA HIS A 137 -13.90 -18.09 -9.03
C HIS A 137 -12.97 -18.77 -10.03
N GLN A 138 -11.89 -19.36 -9.51
CA GLN A 138 -10.88 -20.03 -10.30
C GLN A 138 -11.43 -21.36 -10.82
N GLU A 139 -11.99 -21.34 -12.03
CA GLU A 139 -12.26 -22.57 -12.75
C GLU A 139 -10.99 -23.04 -13.44
N PHE A 140 -10.78 -24.36 -13.46
CA PHE A 140 -9.68 -24.94 -14.22
C PHE A 140 -10.07 -25.05 -15.68
N ILE A 141 -9.11 -24.77 -16.55
CA ILE A 141 -9.33 -24.76 -17.99
C ILE A 141 -9.46 -26.20 -18.47
N ARG A 142 -10.55 -26.49 -19.18
CA ARG A 142 -10.73 -27.74 -19.90
C ARG A 142 -10.57 -27.46 -21.39
N TYR A 143 -9.43 -27.85 -21.93
CA TYR A 143 -9.23 -27.83 -23.39
C TYR A 143 -9.92 -29.04 -24.00
N SER A 144 -10.88 -28.80 -24.89
CA SER A 144 -11.51 -29.84 -25.71
C SER A 144 -10.85 -29.82 -27.09
N ALA A 145 -9.98 -30.79 -27.33
CA ALA A 145 -9.31 -30.94 -28.61
C ALA A 145 -10.22 -31.64 -29.63
N PRO A 146 -10.07 -31.37 -30.94
CA PRO A 146 -10.75 -32.14 -31.98
C PRO A 146 -10.37 -33.62 -31.90
N GLU A 147 -11.34 -34.53 -32.03
CA GLU A 147 -11.12 -35.99 -31.91
C GLU A 147 -10.04 -36.52 -32.85
N GLU A 148 -9.97 -35.99 -34.07
CA GLU A 148 -8.97 -36.37 -35.07
C GLU A 148 -7.54 -36.09 -34.57
N LEU A 149 -7.34 -34.95 -33.92
CA LEU A 149 -6.04 -34.56 -33.38
C LEU A 149 -5.65 -35.44 -32.19
N VAL A 150 -6.62 -35.80 -31.35
CA VAL A 150 -6.41 -36.75 -30.24
C VAL A 150 -6.03 -38.13 -30.77
N LYS A 151 -6.74 -38.63 -31.80
CA LYS A 151 -6.43 -39.92 -32.44
C LYS A 151 -5.02 -39.94 -33.04
N LEU A 152 -4.61 -38.84 -33.69
CA LEU A 152 -3.25 -38.69 -34.21
C LEU A 152 -2.20 -38.73 -33.10
N TYR A 153 -2.43 -38.03 -31.99
CA TYR A 153 -1.49 -38.04 -30.86
C TYR A 153 -1.38 -39.44 -30.22
N MET A 154 -2.49 -40.15 -30.09
CA MET A 154 -2.51 -41.53 -29.59
C MET A 154 -1.81 -42.51 -30.55
N ALA A 155 -1.90 -42.28 -31.87
CA ALA A 155 -1.19 -43.09 -32.87
C ALA A 155 0.34 -42.89 -32.82
N CYS A 156 0.81 -41.78 -32.24
CA CYS A 156 2.22 -41.51 -31.98
C CYS A 156 2.71 -42.04 -30.61
N ASP A 157 1.99 -43.00 -30.01
CA ASP A 157 2.28 -43.53 -28.66
C ASP A 157 2.35 -42.44 -27.56
N SER A 158 1.63 -41.32 -27.74
CA SER A 158 1.71 -40.13 -26.88
C SER A 158 3.10 -39.48 -26.79
N ASP A 159 4.01 -39.80 -27.71
CA ASP A 159 5.30 -39.12 -27.84
C ASP A 159 5.10 -37.77 -28.55
N PHE A 160 5.31 -36.68 -27.81
CA PHE A 160 5.10 -35.36 -28.37
C PHE A 160 6.11 -35.05 -29.49
N GLU A 161 7.37 -35.50 -29.41
CA GLU A 161 8.37 -35.17 -30.44
C GLU A 161 7.94 -35.76 -31.79
N LYS A 162 7.59 -37.05 -31.81
CA LYS A 162 7.04 -37.72 -33.00
C LYS A 162 5.76 -37.05 -33.50
N PHE A 163 4.86 -36.67 -32.58
CA PHE A 163 3.62 -36.00 -32.97
C PHE A 163 3.87 -34.64 -33.66
N PHE A 164 4.82 -33.85 -33.19
CA PHE A 164 5.18 -32.57 -33.83
C PHE A 164 5.84 -32.76 -35.20
N GLU A 165 6.58 -33.86 -35.39
CA GLU A 165 7.16 -34.25 -36.68
C GLU A 165 6.07 -34.68 -37.69
N GLU A 166 5.21 -35.62 -37.30
CA GLU A 166 4.13 -36.17 -38.14
C GLU A 166 3.12 -35.10 -38.56
N THR A 167 2.73 -34.21 -37.65
CA THR A 167 1.81 -33.10 -37.95
C THR A 167 2.47 -31.98 -38.75
N GLN A 168 3.79 -32.00 -38.91
CA GLN A 168 4.60 -30.92 -39.48
C GLN A 168 4.29 -29.55 -38.87
N ALA A 169 3.90 -29.50 -37.59
CA ALA A 169 3.35 -28.31 -36.95
C ALA A 169 4.32 -27.11 -36.96
N VAL A 170 5.63 -27.38 -36.84
CA VAL A 170 6.70 -26.37 -36.96
C VAL A 170 6.73 -25.76 -38.36
N ASN A 171 6.76 -26.61 -39.40
CA ASN A 171 6.81 -26.18 -40.80
C ASN A 171 5.53 -25.42 -41.19
N ASN A 172 4.36 -25.89 -40.76
CA ASN A 172 3.08 -25.23 -41.01
C ASN A 172 3.04 -23.84 -40.38
N SER A 173 3.58 -23.69 -39.17
CA SER A 173 3.64 -22.40 -38.47
C SER A 173 4.60 -21.42 -39.14
N LYS A 174 5.75 -21.92 -39.63
CA LYS A 174 6.70 -21.12 -40.43
C LYS A 174 6.07 -20.61 -41.72
N LYS A 175 5.48 -21.50 -42.51
CA LYS A 175 4.77 -21.13 -43.77
C LYS A 175 3.64 -20.13 -43.52
N LYS A 176 2.91 -20.28 -42.41
CA LYS A 176 1.80 -19.37 -42.05
C LYS A 176 2.32 -17.97 -41.73
N ARG A 177 3.44 -17.87 -41.02
CA ARG A 177 4.07 -16.57 -40.71
C ARG A 177 4.63 -15.89 -41.96
N GLU A 178 5.24 -16.66 -42.86
CA GLU A 178 5.80 -16.16 -44.11
C GLU A 178 4.72 -15.77 -45.14
N GLY A 179 3.43 -15.94 -44.81
CA GLY A 179 2.32 -15.61 -45.71
C GLY A 179 2.18 -16.58 -46.89
N LEU A 180 2.83 -17.73 -46.85
CA LEU A 180 2.86 -18.73 -47.92
C LEU A 180 1.60 -19.62 -47.95
N ILE A 181 0.69 -19.46 -46.99
CA ILE A 181 -0.58 -20.19 -46.89
C ILE A 181 -1.74 -19.22 -47.08
N LEU A 182 -2.59 -19.49 -48.07
CA LEU A 182 -3.84 -18.77 -48.29
C LEU A 182 -4.80 -18.99 -47.12
N THR A 183 -5.46 -17.92 -46.65
CA THR A 183 -6.36 -17.89 -45.48
C THR A 183 -7.44 -18.98 -45.50
N HIS A 184 -7.91 -19.38 -46.69
CA HIS A 184 -8.95 -20.40 -46.86
C HIS A 184 -8.48 -21.84 -46.58
N GLY A 185 -7.19 -22.15 -46.71
CA GLY A 185 -6.60 -23.46 -46.35
C GLY A 185 -5.97 -23.50 -44.96
N SER A 186 -6.08 -22.41 -44.19
CA SER A 186 -5.39 -22.26 -42.91
C SER A 186 -6.12 -22.86 -41.70
N ALA A 187 -7.41 -23.21 -41.86
CA ALA A 187 -8.24 -23.72 -40.77
C ALA A 187 -7.85 -25.16 -40.37
N ASP A 188 -7.53 -25.99 -41.36
CA ASP A 188 -7.26 -27.43 -41.19
C ASP A 188 -5.79 -27.74 -40.87
N LEU A 189 -4.89 -26.77 -41.05
CA LEU A 189 -3.48 -26.96 -40.74
C LEU A 189 -3.25 -26.98 -39.21
N ILE A 190 -2.56 -28.03 -38.78
CA ILE A 190 -2.08 -28.16 -37.41
C ILE A 190 -0.84 -27.28 -37.26
N THR A 191 -0.95 -26.24 -36.44
CA THR A 191 0.14 -25.32 -36.11
C THR A 191 0.69 -25.62 -34.71
N MET A 192 1.85 -25.04 -34.39
CA MET A 192 2.46 -25.10 -33.05
C MET A 192 1.46 -24.75 -31.97
N ASP A 193 0.71 -23.67 -32.15
CA ASP A 193 -0.29 -23.21 -31.18
C ASP A 193 -1.32 -24.31 -30.81
N LYS A 194 -1.86 -25.02 -31.81
CA LYS A 194 -2.90 -26.05 -31.61
C LYS A 194 -2.32 -27.37 -31.10
N ALA A 195 -1.19 -27.79 -31.67
CA ALA A 195 -0.49 -29.01 -31.28
C ALA A 195 -0.04 -28.93 -29.82
N SER A 196 0.52 -27.80 -29.40
CA SER A 196 0.97 -27.59 -28.02
C SER A 196 -0.18 -27.59 -27.02
N LEU A 197 -1.33 -27.00 -27.36
CA LEU A 197 -2.51 -27.04 -26.49
C LEU A 197 -3.02 -28.47 -26.27
N LEU A 198 -3.03 -29.30 -27.32
CA LEU A 198 -3.37 -30.71 -27.18
C LEU A 198 -2.37 -31.41 -26.26
N VAL A 199 -1.07 -31.31 -26.55
CA VAL A 199 -0.05 -32.00 -25.74
C VAL A 199 -0.17 -31.57 -24.27
N LEU A 200 -0.25 -30.27 -23.98
CA LEU A 200 -0.46 -29.76 -22.62
C LEU A 200 -1.69 -30.40 -21.96
N SER A 201 -2.81 -30.53 -22.69
CA SER A 201 -4.04 -31.13 -22.14
C SER A 201 -3.90 -32.61 -21.76
N GLN A 202 -2.88 -33.31 -22.27
CA GLN A 202 -2.62 -34.73 -22.00
C GLN A 202 -1.55 -34.95 -20.93
N LEU A 203 -0.75 -33.93 -20.58
CA LEU A 203 0.31 -34.07 -19.59
C LEU A 203 -0.27 -34.23 -18.18
N SER A 204 0.28 -35.17 -17.42
CA SER A 204 -0.22 -35.50 -16.07
C SER A 204 0.84 -35.39 -14.98
N THR A 205 2.13 -35.36 -15.35
CA THR A 205 3.23 -35.31 -14.39
C THR A 205 4.07 -34.04 -14.53
N SER A 206 4.71 -33.61 -13.42
CA SER A 206 5.59 -32.44 -13.43
C SER A 206 6.84 -32.63 -14.30
N GLU A 207 7.32 -33.86 -14.47
CA GLU A 207 8.51 -34.14 -15.28
C GLU A 207 8.21 -34.01 -16.79
N GLU A 208 7.06 -34.53 -17.24
CA GLU A 208 6.59 -34.36 -18.61
C GLU A 208 6.37 -32.88 -18.95
N ILE A 209 5.79 -32.11 -18.02
CA ILE A 209 5.60 -30.68 -18.20
C ILE A 209 6.93 -29.96 -18.33
N ALA A 210 7.93 -30.31 -17.52
CA ALA A 210 9.27 -29.72 -17.64
C ALA A 210 9.89 -30.00 -19.01
N LYS A 211 9.90 -31.27 -19.45
CA LYS A 211 10.41 -31.68 -20.77
C LYS A 211 9.70 -30.94 -21.91
N PHE A 212 8.37 -30.87 -21.84
CA PHE A 212 7.58 -30.20 -22.87
C PHE A 212 7.77 -28.69 -22.86
N THR A 213 7.95 -28.08 -21.68
CA THR A 213 8.21 -26.64 -21.57
C THR A 213 9.56 -26.26 -22.17
N ASP A 214 10.59 -27.11 -22.02
CA ASP A 214 11.88 -26.91 -22.68
C ASP A 214 11.75 -27.00 -24.21
N PHE A 215 10.95 -27.95 -24.71
CA PHE A 215 10.62 -28.04 -26.14
C PHE A 215 9.90 -26.78 -26.64
N MET A 216 8.90 -26.29 -25.91
CA MET A 216 8.21 -25.04 -26.25
C MET A 216 9.15 -23.85 -26.24
N ASN A 217 10.08 -23.77 -25.28
CA ASN A 217 11.05 -22.66 -25.20
C ASN A 217 12.00 -22.65 -26.40
N LYS A 218 12.52 -23.82 -26.81
CA LYS A 218 13.34 -23.95 -28.02
C LYS A 218 12.60 -23.51 -29.29
N ASN A 219 11.30 -23.77 -29.33
CA ASN A 219 10.43 -23.47 -30.48
C ASN A 219 9.57 -22.22 -30.30
N ILE A 220 9.86 -21.35 -29.31
CA ILE A 220 9.04 -20.17 -28.96
C ILE A 220 8.81 -19.26 -30.16
N GLN A 221 9.81 -19.20 -31.04
CA GLN A 221 9.78 -18.43 -32.26
C GLN A 221 8.79 -18.96 -33.29
N HIS A 222 8.13 -20.10 -33.12
CA HIS A 222 7.16 -20.62 -34.09
C HIS A 222 5.70 -20.42 -33.65
N PHE A 223 5.47 -19.95 -32.43
CA PHE A 223 4.14 -19.64 -31.93
C PHE A 223 3.64 -18.29 -32.46
N SER A 224 2.31 -18.13 -32.51
CA SER A 224 1.68 -16.81 -32.63
C SER A 224 1.56 -16.14 -31.26
N ILE A 225 1.38 -14.82 -31.22
CA ILE A 225 1.16 -14.09 -29.94
C ILE A 225 -0.06 -14.65 -29.21
N ARG A 226 -1.15 -14.91 -29.94
CA ARG A 226 -2.37 -15.49 -29.35
C ARG A 226 -2.13 -16.92 -28.88
N GLY A 227 -1.42 -17.72 -29.67
CA GLY A 227 -1.00 -19.06 -29.30
C GLY A 227 -0.16 -19.10 -28.02
N LEU A 228 0.79 -18.18 -27.85
CA LEU A 228 1.57 -18.06 -26.62
C LEU A 228 0.70 -17.70 -25.42
N ILE A 229 -0.28 -16.79 -25.58
CA ILE A 229 -1.23 -16.47 -24.52
C ILE A 229 -2.02 -17.72 -24.10
N ASP A 230 -2.62 -18.43 -25.05
CA ASP A 230 -3.46 -19.59 -24.76
C ASP A 230 -2.64 -20.75 -24.18
N ASN A 231 -1.44 -21.02 -24.72
CA ASN A 231 -0.54 -22.07 -24.22
C ASN A 231 0.05 -21.73 -22.84
N LEU A 232 0.45 -20.48 -22.60
CA LEU A 232 0.93 -20.07 -21.28
C LEU A 232 -0.19 -20.15 -20.24
N THR A 233 -1.41 -19.81 -20.64
CA THR A 233 -2.59 -19.92 -19.78
C THR A 233 -2.85 -21.37 -19.40
N MET A 234 -2.84 -22.29 -20.37
CA MET A 234 -3.01 -23.73 -20.12
C MET A 234 -1.87 -24.31 -19.27
N LEU A 235 -0.61 -23.99 -19.61
CA LEU A 235 0.57 -24.43 -18.86
C LEU A 235 0.48 -24.00 -17.39
N THR A 236 0.15 -22.73 -17.15
CA THR A 236 0.00 -22.18 -15.79
C THR A 236 -1.09 -22.92 -15.02
N ASP A 237 -2.23 -23.21 -15.66
CA ASP A 237 -3.35 -23.91 -15.02
C ASP A 237 -2.97 -25.34 -14.60
N ILE A 238 -2.28 -26.08 -15.48
CA ILE A 238 -1.83 -27.44 -15.20
C ILE A 238 -0.75 -27.45 -14.11
N SER A 239 0.27 -26.59 -14.22
CA SER A 239 1.33 -26.48 -13.20
C SER A 239 0.75 -26.13 -11.83
N TYR A 240 -0.21 -25.21 -11.78
CA TYR A 240 -0.90 -24.85 -10.54
C TYR A 240 -1.70 -26.02 -9.95
N ARG A 241 -2.46 -26.75 -10.78
CA ARG A 241 -3.24 -27.92 -10.35
C ARG A 241 -2.35 -29.03 -9.77
N LEU A 242 -1.23 -29.32 -10.43
CA LEU A 242 -0.31 -30.37 -10.00
C LEU A 242 0.58 -29.94 -8.83
N ARG A 243 0.46 -28.68 -8.37
CA ARG A 243 1.39 -28.06 -7.41
C ARG A 243 2.85 -28.21 -7.85
N GLY A 244 3.07 -28.20 -9.15
CA GLY A 244 4.38 -28.34 -9.78
C GLY A 244 5.07 -27.00 -9.96
N ASP A 245 6.30 -27.04 -10.45
CA ASP A 245 7.03 -25.85 -10.85
C ASP A 245 6.61 -25.42 -12.27
N ILE A 246 6.69 -24.11 -12.53
CA ILE A 246 6.64 -23.56 -13.89
C ILE A 246 8.05 -23.13 -14.31
N SER A 247 8.41 -23.39 -15.58
CA SER A 247 9.73 -23.01 -16.08
C SER A 247 9.87 -21.48 -16.12
N TYR A 248 10.63 -20.95 -15.17
CA TYR A 248 10.94 -19.52 -15.10
C TYR A 248 11.59 -19.03 -16.40
N ALA A 249 12.50 -19.82 -16.98
CA ALA A 249 13.20 -19.48 -18.23
C ALA A 249 12.24 -19.33 -19.42
N PHE A 250 11.19 -20.16 -19.49
CA PHE A 250 10.17 -20.04 -20.54
C PHE A 250 9.36 -18.76 -20.38
N VAL A 251 8.88 -18.47 -19.16
CA VAL A 251 8.07 -17.27 -18.90
C VAL A 251 8.88 -16.00 -19.15
N THR A 252 10.15 -15.93 -18.73
CA THR A 252 11.02 -14.77 -19.02
C THR A 252 11.29 -14.64 -20.51
N SER A 253 11.55 -15.74 -21.22
CA SER A 253 11.77 -15.71 -22.67
C SER A 253 10.54 -15.17 -23.43
N ILE A 254 9.33 -15.49 -22.97
CA ILE A 254 8.09 -14.89 -23.49
C ILE A 254 8.05 -13.40 -23.20
N ASN A 255 8.29 -12.99 -21.95
CA ASN A 255 8.21 -11.59 -21.54
C ASN A 255 9.25 -10.71 -22.26
N ASP A 256 10.47 -11.20 -22.43
CA ASP A 256 11.57 -10.47 -23.06
C ASP A 256 11.32 -10.29 -24.57
N ARG A 257 10.77 -11.31 -25.24
CA ARG A 257 10.44 -11.23 -26.67
C ARG A 257 9.13 -10.49 -26.94
N PHE A 258 8.14 -10.63 -26.06
CA PHE A 258 6.78 -10.14 -26.25
C PHE A 258 6.22 -9.53 -24.96
N PRO A 259 6.67 -8.34 -24.54
CA PRO A 259 6.34 -7.74 -23.24
C PRO A 259 4.84 -7.39 -23.07
N THR A 260 4.07 -7.36 -24.15
CA THR A 260 2.63 -7.12 -24.14
C THR A 260 1.80 -8.35 -23.76
N ILE A 261 2.37 -9.56 -23.84
CA ILE A 261 1.66 -10.81 -23.57
C ILE A 261 1.17 -10.86 -22.13
N LEU A 262 2.02 -10.53 -21.15
CA LEU A 262 1.63 -10.58 -19.73
C LEU A 262 0.44 -9.68 -19.40
N LYS A 263 0.34 -8.51 -20.04
CA LYS A 263 -0.78 -7.57 -19.85
C LYS A 263 -2.09 -8.11 -20.42
N SER A 264 -1.99 -8.98 -21.42
CA SER A 264 -3.08 -9.57 -22.18
C SER A 264 -3.58 -10.90 -21.61
N LEU A 265 -2.85 -11.49 -20.66
CA LEU A 265 -3.28 -12.70 -19.95
C LEU A 265 -4.53 -12.44 -19.11
N PRO A 266 -5.39 -13.46 -18.93
CA PRO A 266 -6.47 -13.43 -17.95
C PRO A 266 -5.93 -13.16 -16.54
N LEU A 267 -6.70 -12.42 -15.73
CA LEU A 267 -6.28 -12.04 -14.37
C LEU A 267 -6.06 -13.26 -13.46
N GLU A 268 -6.88 -14.29 -13.60
CA GLU A 268 -6.73 -15.56 -12.88
C GLU A 268 -5.41 -16.27 -13.22
N THR A 269 -5.03 -16.24 -14.50
CA THR A 269 -3.75 -16.79 -14.96
C THR A 269 -2.60 -15.99 -14.36
N ILE A 270 -2.66 -14.66 -14.38
CA ILE A 270 -1.63 -13.80 -13.77
C ILE A 270 -1.48 -14.12 -12.28
N ASP A 271 -2.59 -14.34 -11.56
CA ASP A 271 -2.58 -14.71 -10.15
C ASP A 271 -1.91 -16.07 -9.90
N LYS A 272 -2.33 -17.12 -10.63
CA LYS A 272 -1.71 -18.46 -10.56
C LYS A 272 -0.22 -18.42 -10.93
N LEU A 273 0.16 -17.60 -11.91
CA LEU A 273 1.54 -17.45 -12.35
C LEU A 273 2.37 -16.72 -11.28
N ALA A 274 1.80 -15.71 -10.62
CA ALA A 274 2.42 -15.03 -9.48
C ALA A 274 2.67 -15.98 -8.30
N TYR A 275 1.72 -16.88 -8.01
CA TYR A 275 1.87 -17.94 -7.02
C TYR A 275 3.05 -18.87 -7.37
N LEU A 276 3.06 -19.41 -8.59
CA LEU A 276 4.06 -20.39 -9.02
C LEU A 276 5.49 -19.81 -9.08
N LEU A 277 5.61 -18.52 -9.40
CA LEU A 277 6.91 -17.86 -9.49
C LEU A 277 7.40 -17.24 -8.18
N ALA A 278 6.57 -17.18 -7.14
CA ALA A 278 6.92 -16.52 -5.88
C ALA A 278 8.22 -17.05 -5.27
N SER A 279 8.48 -18.36 -5.34
CA SER A 279 9.67 -19.00 -4.77
C SER A 279 10.92 -18.91 -5.65
N LYS A 280 10.76 -18.71 -6.97
CA LYS A 280 11.87 -18.70 -7.94
C LYS A 280 12.34 -17.28 -8.26
N ASN A 281 11.39 -16.36 -8.45
CA ASN A 281 11.67 -14.95 -8.67
C ASN A 281 10.54 -14.10 -8.05
N TRP A 282 10.78 -13.65 -6.83
CA TRP A 282 9.84 -12.81 -6.10
C TRP A 282 9.66 -11.42 -6.76
N GLU A 283 10.67 -10.84 -7.41
CA GLU A 283 10.54 -9.54 -8.09
C GLU A 283 9.56 -9.61 -9.26
N PHE A 284 9.61 -10.72 -10.00
CA PHE A 284 8.70 -10.93 -11.10
C PHE A 284 7.29 -11.27 -10.60
N SER A 285 7.17 -12.10 -9.57
CA SER A 285 5.89 -12.32 -8.86
C SER A 285 5.27 -11.00 -8.36
N ARG A 286 6.08 -10.11 -7.77
CA ARG A 286 5.66 -8.76 -7.36
C ARG A 286 5.10 -7.96 -8.54
N THR A 287 5.77 -8.00 -9.69
CA THR A 287 5.33 -7.30 -10.89
C THR A 287 3.96 -7.80 -11.37
N LEU A 288 3.73 -9.12 -11.32
CA LEU A 288 2.45 -9.74 -11.67
C LEU A 288 1.33 -9.33 -10.69
N LEU A 289 1.59 -9.37 -9.38
CA LEU A 289 0.62 -8.92 -8.38
C LEU A 289 0.26 -7.43 -8.54
N GLN A 290 1.26 -6.59 -8.84
CA GLN A 290 1.03 -5.17 -9.14
C GLN A 290 0.20 -4.96 -10.42
N LEU A 291 0.31 -5.84 -11.42
CA LEU A 291 -0.53 -5.78 -12.62
C LEU A 291 -2.00 -6.08 -12.30
N ILE A 292 -2.28 -7.02 -11.39
CA ILE A 292 -3.65 -7.32 -10.92
C ILE A 292 -4.21 -6.09 -10.19
N LEU A 293 -3.45 -5.53 -9.25
CA LEU A 293 -3.86 -4.36 -8.47
C LEU A 293 -4.11 -3.13 -9.34
N LYS A 294 -3.31 -2.90 -10.39
CA LYS A 294 -3.55 -1.83 -11.36
C LYS A 294 -4.89 -1.95 -12.11
N LYS A 295 -5.49 -3.14 -12.15
CA LYS A 295 -6.84 -3.37 -12.70
C LYS A 295 -7.93 -3.32 -11.62
N ASN A 296 -7.63 -2.81 -10.41
CA ASN A 296 -8.52 -2.74 -9.25
C ASN A 296 -9.08 -4.11 -8.82
N VAL A 297 -8.26 -5.16 -8.94
CA VAL A 297 -8.62 -6.52 -8.54
C VAL A 297 -7.70 -6.99 -7.41
N CYS A 298 -8.27 -7.66 -6.41
CA CYS A 298 -7.54 -8.23 -5.30
C CYS A 298 -6.95 -9.59 -5.69
N PRO A 299 -5.62 -9.79 -5.59
CA PRO A 299 -5.01 -11.10 -5.76
C PRO A 299 -5.54 -12.13 -4.75
N SER A 300 -5.38 -13.42 -5.06
CA SER A 300 -5.83 -14.50 -4.17
C SER A 300 -4.98 -14.58 -2.90
N ALA A 301 -5.55 -15.14 -1.84
CA ALA A 301 -4.89 -15.25 -0.55
C ALA A 301 -3.69 -16.18 -0.64
N ASP A 302 -3.80 -17.25 -1.44
CA ASP A 302 -2.72 -18.20 -1.66
C ASP A 302 -1.53 -17.55 -2.37
N SER A 303 -1.79 -16.77 -3.43
CA SER A 303 -0.75 -16.03 -4.17
C SER A 303 -0.05 -15.00 -3.30
N VAL A 304 -0.82 -14.25 -2.50
CA VAL A 304 -0.26 -13.27 -1.55
C VAL A 304 0.56 -13.98 -0.48
N ASN A 305 0.04 -15.06 0.11
CA ASN A 305 0.74 -15.80 1.15
C ASN A 305 2.05 -16.40 0.63
N GLN A 306 2.05 -17.03 -0.55
CA GLN A 306 3.29 -17.53 -1.16
C GLN A 306 4.31 -16.43 -1.39
N PHE A 307 3.87 -15.27 -1.89
CA PHE A 307 4.76 -14.13 -2.07
C PHE A 307 5.36 -13.64 -0.73
N LEU A 308 4.54 -13.57 0.31
CA LEU A 308 4.92 -13.12 1.65
C LEU A 308 5.91 -14.06 2.36
N LEU A 309 5.93 -15.36 2.02
CA LEU A 309 6.90 -16.31 2.60
C LEU A 309 8.36 -15.88 2.38
N ASN A 310 8.65 -15.21 1.26
CA ASN A 310 9.98 -14.66 0.97
C ASN A 310 10.45 -13.60 1.97
N PHE A 311 9.51 -13.00 2.71
CA PHE A 311 9.79 -11.88 3.60
C PHE A 311 9.73 -12.24 5.08
N VAL A 312 9.41 -13.48 5.47
CA VAL A 312 9.26 -13.84 6.89
C VAL A 312 10.50 -13.45 7.71
N ASN A 313 11.69 -13.79 7.20
CA ASN A 313 12.98 -13.57 7.86
C ASN A 313 13.67 -12.26 7.46
N SER A 314 13.07 -11.45 6.59
CA SER A 314 13.65 -10.18 6.18
C SER A 314 13.59 -9.13 7.29
N ASP A 315 14.48 -8.15 7.23
CA ASP A 315 14.50 -7.04 8.16
C ASP A 315 13.24 -6.15 8.00
N PRO A 316 12.83 -5.43 9.06
CA PRO A 316 11.64 -4.57 9.02
C PRO A 316 11.65 -3.48 7.94
N GLU A 317 12.81 -2.93 7.58
CA GLU A 317 12.89 -1.81 6.63
C GLU A 317 12.67 -2.29 5.21
N THR A 318 13.30 -3.40 4.85
CA THR A 318 13.05 -4.11 3.59
C THR A 318 11.58 -4.51 3.48
N LYS A 319 10.98 -5.07 4.53
CA LYS A 319 9.53 -5.41 4.54
C LYS A 319 8.67 -4.20 4.23
N LEU A 320 8.87 -3.08 4.92
CA LEU A 320 8.06 -1.87 4.74
C LEU A 320 8.21 -1.28 3.33
N LYS A 321 9.42 -1.28 2.79
CA LYS A 321 9.70 -0.78 1.45
C LYS A 321 9.07 -1.67 0.37
N GLU A 322 9.33 -2.97 0.44
CA GLU A 322 8.98 -3.91 -0.63
C GLU A 322 7.49 -4.29 -0.62
N LEU A 323 6.86 -4.39 0.56
CA LEU A 323 5.46 -4.84 0.72
C LEU A 323 4.44 -3.69 0.69
N SER A 324 4.88 -2.44 0.58
CA SER A 324 4.01 -1.25 0.59
C SER A 324 2.87 -1.31 -0.43
N PHE A 325 3.09 -1.93 -1.59
CA PHE A 325 2.07 -2.10 -2.63
C PHE A 325 0.91 -3.03 -2.23
N LEU A 326 1.11 -3.92 -1.26
CA LEU A 326 0.07 -4.84 -0.77
C LEU A 326 -0.87 -4.20 0.26
N LYS A 327 -0.66 -2.92 0.61
CA LYS A 327 -1.51 -2.22 1.58
C LYS A 327 -3.00 -2.40 1.27
N LEU A 328 -3.42 -2.15 0.02
CA LEU A 328 -4.82 -2.27 -0.39
C LEU A 328 -5.38 -3.69 -0.24
N VAL A 329 -4.55 -4.71 -0.47
CA VAL A 329 -4.93 -6.12 -0.30
C VAL A 329 -5.30 -6.41 1.15
N LEU A 330 -4.51 -5.90 2.09
CA LEU A 330 -4.75 -6.08 3.52
C LEU A 330 -6.02 -5.36 3.99
N TYR A 331 -6.37 -4.21 3.40
CA TYR A 331 -7.65 -3.54 3.68
C TYR A 331 -8.83 -4.29 3.07
N CYS A 332 -8.66 -4.88 1.89
CA CYS A 332 -9.74 -5.61 1.20
C CYS A 332 -10.05 -6.98 1.85
N ARG A 333 -9.02 -7.75 2.22
CA ARG A 333 -9.17 -9.12 2.72
C ARG A 333 -9.02 -9.26 4.23
N GLY A 334 -8.59 -8.21 4.91
CA GLY A 334 -8.21 -8.29 6.30
C GLY A 334 -6.83 -8.92 6.50
N VAL A 335 -6.54 -9.24 7.76
CA VAL A 335 -5.23 -9.70 8.20
C VAL A 335 -5.30 -11.16 8.62
N SER A 336 -4.81 -12.06 7.76
CA SER A 336 -4.65 -13.48 8.09
C SER A 336 -3.35 -13.75 8.87
N GLU A 337 -3.11 -15.01 9.25
CA GLU A 337 -1.97 -15.43 10.09
C GLU A 337 -0.60 -14.95 9.59
N LEU A 338 -0.27 -15.22 8.33
CA LEU A 338 1.05 -14.90 7.76
C LEU A 338 1.26 -13.37 7.60
N PRO A 339 0.32 -12.61 7.01
CA PRO A 339 0.36 -11.15 7.03
C PRO A 339 0.49 -10.57 8.43
N LEU A 340 -0.22 -11.12 9.42
CA LEU A 340 -0.15 -10.65 10.81
C LEU A 340 1.27 -10.78 11.36
N GLN A 341 1.88 -11.95 11.22
CA GLN A 341 3.25 -12.21 11.68
C GLN A 341 4.25 -11.23 11.05
N ILE A 342 4.15 -10.99 9.74
CA ILE A 342 5.01 -10.06 9.02
C ILE A 342 4.79 -8.63 9.53
N LEU A 343 3.54 -8.18 9.63
CA LEU A 343 3.21 -6.82 10.10
C LEU A 343 3.71 -6.59 11.52
N LEU A 344 3.49 -7.53 12.45
CA LEU A 344 3.95 -7.41 13.85
C LEU A 344 5.46 -7.25 13.96
N SER A 345 6.24 -7.86 13.05
CA SER A 345 7.69 -7.68 13.01
C SER A 345 8.12 -6.27 12.59
N THR A 346 7.24 -5.51 11.93
CA THR A 346 7.53 -4.15 11.45
C THR A 346 7.12 -3.04 12.41
N ILE A 347 6.27 -3.31 13.40
CA ILE A 347 5.72 -2.30 14.32
C ILE A 347 6.79 -1.79 15.28
N ARG A 348 6.98 -0.47 15.28
CA ARG A 348 7.98 0.25 16.08
C ARG A 348 7.38 1.01 17.27
N ASN A 349 6.10 1.39 17.21
CA ASN A 349 5.46 2.22 18.24
C ASN A 349 4.00 1.83 18.49
N VAL A 350 3.42 2.39 19.56
CA VAL A 350 2.03 2.13 19.99
C VAL A 350 1.00 2.63 18.98
N HIS A 351 1.29 3.72 18.26
CA HIS A 351 0.35 4.24 17.25
C HIS A 351 0.18 3.28 16.08
N GLU A 352 1.27 2.65 15.63
CA GLU A 352 1.25 1.59 14.61
C GLU A 352 0.54 0.33 15.11
N PHE A 353 0.76 -0.04 16.38
CA PHE A 353 0.02 -1.13 17.01
C PHE A 353 -1.49 -0.87 16.97
N ASN A 354 -1.95 0.31 17.39
CA ASN A 354 -3.37 0.66 17.36
C ASN A 354 -3.94 0.64 15.93
N LYS A 355 -3.17 1.08 14.93
CA LYS A 355 -3.56 0.98 13.52
C LYS A 355 -3.72 -0.47 13.06
N LEU A 356 -2.81 -1.37 13.46
CA LEU A 356 -2.94 -2.79 13.16
C LEU A 356 -4.18 -3.38 13.83
N VAL A 357 -4.43 -3.08 15.10
CA VAL A 357 -5.63 -3.55 15.81
C VAL A 357 -6.92 -3.08 15.13
N ASN A 358 -6.98 -1.81 14.71
CA ASN A 358 -8.11 -1.30 13.94
C ASN A 358 -8.28 -2.03 12.60
N LEU A 359 -7.18 -2.34 11.91
CA LEU A 359 -7.22 -3.11 10.66
C LEU A 359 -7.77 -4.53 10.87
N ILE A 360 -7.35 -5.20 11.96
CA ILE A 360 -7.89 -6.53 12.33
C ILE A 360 -9.39 -6.42 12.63
N LYS A 361 -9.81 -5.39 13.36
CA LYS A 361 -11.23 -5.15 13.67
C LYS A 361 -12.10 -4.96 12.42
N MET A 362 -11.58 -4.32 11.38
CA MET A 362 -12.33 -4.09 10.14
C MET A 362 -12.52 -5.37 9.31
N ALA A 363 -11.79 -6.45 9.60
CA ALA A 363 -11.90 -7.71 8.89
C ALA A 363 -13.09 -8.54 9.42
N ASN A 364 -13.74 -9.30 8.52
CA ASN A 364 -14.88 -10.16 8.87
C ASN A 364 -14.54 -11.23 9.91
N ASP A 365 -13.30 -11.71 9.92
CA ASP A 365 -12.75 -12.70 10.85
C ASP A 365 -11.92 -12.09 11.99
N GLY A 366 -12.01 -10.76 12.17
CA GLY A 366 -11.21 -10.00 13.13
C GLY A 366 -11.29 -10.53 14.56
N LYS A 367 -12.48 -10.94 15.01
CA LYS A 367 -12.70 -11.51 16.35
C LYS A 367 -11.87 -12.78 16.56
N THR A 368 -11.90 -13.69 15.60
CA THR A 368 -11.16 -14.97 15.66
C THR A 368 -9.64 -14.74 15.62
N VAL A 369 -9.18 -13.77 14.81
CA VAL A 369 -7.76 -13.39 14.76
C VAL A 369 -7.32 -12.79 16.10
N LEU A 370 -8.10 -11.86 16.67
CA LEU A 370 -7.82 -11.28 17.99
C LEU A 370 -7.73 -12.37 19.05
N GLU A 371 -8.72 -13.28 19.11
CA GLU A 371 -8.76 -14.40 20.05
C GLU A 371 -7.53 -15.31 19.95
N LYS A 372 -7.19 -15.76 18.74
CA LYS A 372 -6.10 -16.71 18.51
C LYS A 372 -4.72 -16.11 18.81
N TYR A 373 -4.52 -14.83 18.52
CA TYR A 373 -3.20 -14.19 18.56
C TYR A 373 -3.00 -13.20 19.73
N GLN A 374 -3.88 -13.18 20.74
CA GLN A 374 -3.78 -12.27 21.89
C GLN A 374 -2.38 -12.24 22.51
N ASN A 375 -1.79 -13.41 22.74
CA ASN A 375 -0.46 -13.53 23.36
C ASN A 375 0.63 -12.80 22.57
N ILE A 376 0.62 -12.92 21.24
CA ILE A 376 1.60 -12.26 20.37
C ILE A 376 1.33 -10.75 20.33
N LEU A 377 0.06 -10.35 20.33
CA LEU A 377 -0.34 -8.94 20.38
C LEU A 377 0.08 -8.27 21.69
N PHE A 378 -0.13 -8.93 22.83
CA PHE A 378 0.32 -8.43 24.14
C PHE A 378 1.85 -8.29 24.22
N MET A 379 2.59 -9.29 23.71
CA MET A 379 4.05 -9.23 23.66
C MET A 379 4.56 -8.10 22.77
N THR A 380 3.90 -7.89 21.62
CA THR A 380 4.21 -6.78 20.73
C THR A 380 3.93 -5.44 21.40
N LEU A 381 2.78 -5.30 22.08
CA LEU A 381 2.43 -4.11 22.85
C LEU A 381 3.47 -3.81 23.93
N LYS A 382 3.92 -4.82 24.67
CA LYS A 382 4.98 -4.68 25.68
C LYS A 382 6.28 -4.17 25.08
N ARG A 383 6.67 -4.66 23.90
CA ARG A 383 7.88 -4.25 23.18
C ARG A 383 7.85 -2.79 22.77
N VAL A 384 6.70 -2.29 22.28
CA VAL A 384 6.61 -0.98 21.62
C VAL A 384 6.07 0.13 22.53
N SER A 385 5.64 -0.21 23.74
CA SER A 385 5.02 0.70 24.68
C SER A 385 5.99 1.28 25.70
N THR A 386 5.99 2.60 25.84
CA THR A 386 6.69 3.32 26.91
C THR A 386 5.91 3.33 28.23
N ASN A 387 4.57 3.31 28.18
CA ASN A 387 3.67 3.21 29.34
C ASN A 387 2.78 1.97 29.24
N PHE A 388 3.41 0.80 29.41
CA PHE A 388 2.76 -0.49 29.20
C PHE A 388 1.48 -0.73 30.03
N PRO A 389 1.41 -0.39 31.34
CA PRO A 389 0.20 -0.63 32.13
C PRO A 389 -1.04 0.08 31.57
N LEU A 390 -0.88 1.34 31.16
CA LEU A 390 -1.98 2.13 30.58
C LEU A 390 -2.44 1.55 29.24
N HIS A 391 -1.51 1.26 28.34
CA HIS A 391 -1.87 0.72 27.02
C HIS A 391 -2.41 -0.71 27.10
N LEU A 392 -1.93 -1.53 28.04
CA LEU A 392 -2.48 -2.85 28.31
C LEU A 392 -3.92 -2.76 28.79
N ALA A 393 -4.22 -1.85 29.74
CA ALA A 393 -5.60 -1.63 30.20
C ALA A 393 -6.51 -1.15 29.06
N GLY A 394 -6.01 -0.25 28.20
CA GLY A 394 -6.73 0.20 27.00
C GLY A 394 -7.01 -0.94 26.01
N PHE A 395 -6.02 -1.80 25.76
CA PHE A 395 -6.20 -2.94 24.84
C PHE A 395 -7.11 -4.03 25.42
N VAL A 396 -7.04 -4.32 26.71
CA VAL A 396 -7.98 -5.24 27.40
C VAL A 396 -9.40 -4.70 27.34
N ARG A 397 -9.59 -3.40 27.55
CA ARG A 397 -10.89 -2.75 27.39
C ARG A 397 -11.41 -2.89 25.96
N PHE A 398 -10.55 -2.65 24.96
CA PHE A 398 -10.88 -2.86 23.55
C PHE A 398 -11.35 -4.31 23.28
N LEU A 399 -10.61 -5.32 23.75
CA LEU A 399 -11.02 -6.72 23.58
C LEU A 399 -12.38 -7.01 24.23
N THR A 400 -12.64 -6.40 25.39
CA THR A 400 -13.93 -6.54 26.09
C THR A 400 -15.08 -5.89 25.30
N GLU A 401 -14.84 -4.71 24.73
CA GLU A 401 -15.82 -3.98 23.90
C GLU A 401 -16.16 -4.75 22.60
N GLU A 402 -15.21 -5.51 22.05
CA GLU A 402 -15.41 -6.38 20.87
C GLU A 402 -15.87 -7.81 21.25
N GLU A 403 -16.27 -8.03 22.50
CA GLU A 403 -16.73 -9.32 23.02
C GLU A 403 -15.72 -10.48 22.86
N VAL A 404 -14.42 -10.16 22.87
CA VAL A 404 -13.32 -11.13 22.80
C VAL A 404 -12.93 -11.57 24.22
N PRO A 405 -12.94 -12.87 24.56
CA PRO A 405 -12.56 -13.36 25.88
C PRO A 405 -11.07 -13.11 26.14
N VAL A 406 -10.75 -12.33 27.18
CA VAL A 406 -9.37 -11.93 27.49
C VAL A 406 -8.59 -13.08 28.15
N ASP A 407 -7.37 -13.35 27.65
CA ASP A 407 -6.44 -14.28 28.32
C ASP A 407 -5.87 -13.66 29.62
N ILE A 408 -6.58 -13.87 30.72
CA ILE A 408 -6.23 -13.35 32.05
C ILE A 408 -4.87 -13.91 32.53
N GLN A 409 -4.49 -15.13 32.13
CA GLN A 409 -3.22 -15.72 32.55
C GLN A 409 -2.04 -15.02 31.87
N ALA A 410 -2.17 -14.69 30.60
CA ALA A 410 -1.19 -13.92 29.85
C ALA A 410 -1.00 -12.51 30.42
N VAL A 411 -2.11 -11.82 30.71
CA VAL A 411 -2.11 -10.48 31.32
C VAL A 411 -1.36 -10.51 32.67
N LYS A 412 -1.67 -11.49 33.54
CA LYS A 412 -1.02 -11.64 34.85
C LYS A 412 0.48 -11.92 34.74
N LYS A 413 0.89 -12.80 33.81
CA LYS A 413 2.32 -13.08 33.57
C LYS A 413 3.08 -11.81 33.18
N LEU A 414 2.53 -11.03 32.25
CA LEU A 414 3.18 -9.82 31.73
C LEU A 414 3.30 -8.70 32.78
N GLN A 415 2.32 -8.61 33.70
CA GLN A 415 2.36 -7.70 34.84
C GLN A 415 3.37 -8.16 35.91
N SER A 416 3.47 -9.46 36.19
CA SER A 416 4.39 -10.01 37.21
C SER A 416 5.88 -9.88 36.86
N GLU A 417 6.22 -9.87 35.57
CA GLU A 417 7.59 -9.66 35.10
C GLU A 417 8.09 -8.22 35.30
N GLN A 418 7.20 -7.25 35.48
CA GLN A 418 7.59 -5.88 35.82
C GLN A 418 7.95 -5.72 37.30
N SER A 419 7.30 -6.46 38.21
CA SER A 419 7.60 -6.38 39.65
C SER A 419 8.95 -6.98 40.07
N LYS A 420 9.73 -7.52 39.11
CA LYS A 420 11.05 -8.13 39.35
C LYS A 420 12.23 -7.34 38.76
N LYS A 421 11.98 -6.18 38.16
CA LYS A 421 13.00 -5.19 37.76
C LYS A 421 12.80 -3.93 38.61
#